data_AF-A0A645A8R0-F1
#
_entry.id   AF-A0A645A8R0-F1
#
_cell.length_a   1.000
_cell.length_b   1.000
_cell.length_c   1.000
_cell.angle_alpha   90.00
_cell.angle_beta   90.00
_cell.angle_gamma   90.00
#
_symmetry.space_group_name_H-M   'P 1'
#
loop_
_entity.id
_entity.type
_entity.pdbx_description
1 polymer ?
#
loop_
_entity_poly.entity_id
_entity_poly.type
_entity_poly.pdbx_seq_one_letter_code
_entity_poly.pdbx_strand_id
1 'polypeptide(L)'
;MRQKSAEVGEYLPILEINSVQNKDARIQSLQPFVKNGYIKFSRKHKTLYKQMTEYPMGKNDDGPDGLQMAVKLALDIKVGRKVDYRSVIARALDFKRGAY
;
A
#
# COMPACT_ATOMS: atom_id res chain seq x y z
N MET A 1 -17.05 -6.58 18.21
CA MET A 1 -15.79 -5.81 18.27
C MET A 1 -16.01 -4.44 18.90
N ARG A 2 -16.85 -3.55 18.34
CA ARG A 2 -17.11 -2.23 18.93
C ARG A 2 -17.62 -2.26 20.38
N GLN A 3 -18.57 -3.16 20.70
CA GLN A 3 -19.06 -3.35 22.08
C GLN A 3 -17.95 -3.82 23.03
N LYS A 4 -17.11 -4.77 22.60
CA LYS A 4 -15.98 -5.27 23.41
C LYS A 4 -14.89 -4.21 23.64
N SER A 5 -14.64 -3.32 22.67
CA SER A 5 -13.69 -2.21 22.83
C SER A 5 -14.23 -1.12 23.76
N ALA A 6 -15.55 -0.87 23.73
CA ALA A 6 -16.19 0.04 24.69
C ALA A 6 -16.13 -0.50 26.13
N GLU A 7 -16.26 -1.82 26.32
CA GLU A 7 -16.11 -2.49 27.63
C GLU A 7 -14.68 -2.38 28.19
N VAL A 8 -13.66 -2.34 27.32
CA VAL A 8 -12.23 -2.20 27.70
C VAL A 8 -11.79 -0.73 27.81
N GLY A 9 -12.68 0.22 27.51
CA GLY A 9 -12.39 1.66 27.61
C GLY A 9 -11.46 2.20 26.52
N GLU A 10 -11.18 1.41 25.48
CA GLU A 10 -10.29 1.80 24.38
C GLU A 10 -11.10 2.09 23.12
N TYR A 11 -11.14 3.36 22.71
CA TYR A 11 -11.83 3.75 21.49
C TYR A 11 -11.03 3.29 20.27
N LEU A 12 -11.57 2.35 19.50
CA LEU A 12 -11.03 1.99 18.19
C LEU A 12 -11.68 2.87 17.12
N PRO A 13 -10.93 3.78 16.46
CA PRO A 13 -11.44 4.58 15.34
C PRO A 13 -11.55 3.70 14.08
N ILE A 14 -12.49 2.75 14.09
CA ILE A 14 -12.76 1.88 12.95
C ILE A 14 -13.71 2.62 12.01
N LEU A 15 -13.15 3.08 10.89
CA LEU A 15 -13.94 3.60 9.78
C LEU A 15 -14.17 2.48 8.76
N GLU A 16 -15.43 2.24 8.43
CA GLU A 16 -15.79 1.29 7.39
C GLU A 16 -15.57 1.92 6.02
N ILE A 17 -14.92 1.19 5.11
CA ILE A 17 -14.68 1.64 3.74
C ILE A 17 -15.65 0.89 2.83
N ASN A 18 -16.76 1.55 2.48
CA ASN A 18 -17.72 1.02 1.53
C ASN A 18 -17.21 1.22 0.10
N SER A 19 -16.86 0.13 -0.59
CA SER A 19 -16.46 0.16 -1.99
C SER A 19 -17.63 -0.24 -2.88
N VAL A 20 -18.22 0.73 -3.58
CA VAL A 20 -19.35 0.53 -4.51
C VAL A 20 -18.89 0.06 -5.90
N GLN A 21 -17.62 0.29 -6.22
CA GLN A 21 -17.04 -0.03 -7.53
C GLN A 21 -16.70 -1.53 -7.64
N ASN A 22 -16.80 -2.05 -8.87
CA ASN A 22 -16.40 -3.42 -9.20
C ASN A 22 -14.95 -3.68 -8.73
N LYS A 23 -14.77 -4.79 -8.00
CA LYS A 23 -13.50 -5.20 -7.40
C LYS A 23 -12.39 -5.33 -8.44
N ASP A 24 -12.72 -5.84 -9.63
CA ASP A 24 -11.74 -6.09 -10.68
C ASP A 24 -11.21 -4.78 -11.30
N ALA A 25 -12.12 -3.85 -11.58
CA ALA A 25 -11.75 -2.53 -12.07
C ALA A 25 -10.86 -1.79 -11.07
N ARG A 26 -11.15 -1.92 -9.76
CA ARG A 26 -10.34 -1.35 -8.69
C ARG A 26 -8.94 -1.94 -8.68
N ILE A 27 -8.79 -3.27 -8.70
CA ILE A 27 -7.49 -3.91 -8.68
C ILE A 27 -6.68 -3.58 -9.94
N GLN A 28 -7.33 -3.56 -11.11
CA GLN A 28 -6.68 -3.19 -12.38
C GLN A 28 -6.18 -1.73 -12.39
N SER A 29 -6.82 -0.83 -11.63
CA SER A 29 -6.36 0.57 -11.50
C SER A 29 -4.94 0.70 -10.91
N LEU A 30 -4.39 -0.36 -10.30
CA LEU A 30 -3.02 -0.38 -9.80
C LEU A 30 -1.96 -0.47 -10.90
N GLN A 31 -2.29 -0.98 -12.08
CA GLN A 31 -1.35 -1.17 -13.19
C GLN A 31 -0.50 0.07 -13.52
N PRO A 32 -1.05 1.29 -13.71
CA PRO A 32 -0.25 2.48 -13.98
C PRO A 32 0.71 2.82 -12.84
N PHE A 33 0.33 2.63 -11.58
CA PHE A 33 1.19 2.93 -10.43
C PHE A 33 2.38 1.97 -10.34
N VAL A 34 2.17 0.71 -10.69
CA VAL A 34 3.24 -0.30 -10.77
C VAL A 34 4.14 -0.02 -11.98
N LYS A 35 3.56 0.23 -13.16
CA LYS A 35 4.31 0.49 -14.40
C LYS A 35 5.17 1.76 -14.32
N ASN A 36 4.65 2.81 -13.70
CA ASN A 36 5.37 4.08 -13.52
C ASN A 36 6.33 4.04 -12.33
N GLY A 37 6.40 2.94 -11.57
CA GLY A 37 7.32 2.79 -10.44
C GLY A 37 6.96 3.59 -9.18
N TYR A 38 5.71 4.07 -9.08
CA TYR A 38 5.20 4.74 -7.88
C TYR A 38 5.01 3.76 -6.73
N ILE A 39 4.69 2.49 -7.03
CA ILE A 39 4.66 1.40 -6.05
C ILE A 39 5.91 0.56 -6.22
N LYS A 40 6.69 0.44 -5.14
CA LYS A 40 7.87 -0.43 -5.09
C LYS A 40 7.58 -1.62 -4.18
N PHE A 41 7.88 -2.80 -4.67
CA PHE A 41 7.67 -4.04 -3.94
C PHE A 41 8.99 -4.56 -3.37
N SER A 42 8.92 -5.10 -2.14
CA SER A 42 10.03 -5.83 -1.55
C SER A 42 10.02 -7.27 -2.05
N ARG A 43 11.18 -7.79 -2.49
CA ARG A 43 11.36 -9.19 -2.91
C ARG A 43 10.95 -10.22 -1.85
N LYS A 44 10.82 -9.81 -0.59
CA LYS A 44 10.36 -10.67 0.52
C LYS A 44 8.87 -11.02 0.43
N HIS A 45 8.05 -10.22 -0.26
CA HIS A 45 6.60 -10.41 -0.34
C HIS A 45 6.20 -11.47 -1.40
N LYS A 46 6.72 -12.69 -1.28
CA LYS A 46 6.55 -13.76 -2.27
C LYS A 46 5.08 -14.05 -2.60
N THR A 47 4.23 -14.11 -1.58
CA THR A 47 2.79 -14.37 -1.73
C THR A 47 2.08 -13.26 -2.49
N LEU A 48 2.39 -11.99 -2.18
CA LEU A 48 1.80 -10.84 -2.88
C LEU A 48 2.17 -10.83 -4.36
N TYR A 49 3.43 -11.12 -4.70
CA TYR A 49 3.85 -11.23 -6.10
C TYR A 49 3.13 -12.34 -6.84
N LYS A 50 2.97 -13.52 -6.20
CA LYS A 50 2.25 -14.64 -6.78
C LYS A 50 0.80 -14.23 -7.08
N GLN A 51 0.10 -13.67 -6.08
CA GLN A 51 -1.28 -13.22 -6.24
C GLN A 51 -1.43 -12.13 -7.30
N MET A 52 -0.55 -11.13 -7.34
CA MET A 52 -0.57 -10.06 -8.34
C MET A 52 -0.29 -10.56 -9.77
N THR A 53 0.53 -11.60 -9.92
CA THR A 53 0.87 -12.19 -11.23
C THR A 53 -0.23 -13.12 -11.74
N GLU A 54 -0.86 -13.87 -10.84
CA GLU A 54 -1.92 -14.82 -11.18
C GLU A 54 -3.29 -14.16 -11.35
N TYR A 55 -3.46 -12.94 -10.85
CA TYR A 55 -4.70 -12.17 -10.97
C TYR A 55 -5.01 -11.83 -12.45
N PRO A 56 -6.28 -11.95 -12.91
CA PRO A 56 -7.51 -12.24 -12.16
C PRO A 56 -7.84 -13.74 -11.99
N MET A 57 -7.03 -14.63 -12.55
CA MET A 57 -7.33 -16.08 -12.60
C MET A 57 -6.89 -16.82 -11.33
N GLY A 58 -6.14 -16.15 -10.45
CA GLY A 58 -5.67 -16.70 -9.18
C GLY A 58 -6.79 -16.96 -8.18
N LYS A 59 -6.61 -17.97 -7.33
CA LYS A 59 -7.59 -18.36 -6.30
C LYS A 59 -7.83 -17.28 -5.23
N ASN A 60 -6.82 -16.43 -4.98
CA ASN A 60 -6.82 -15.46 -3.90
C ASN A 60 -6.56 -14.06 -4.44
N ASP A 61 -7.43 -13.12 -4.12
CA ASP A 61 -7.36 -11.72 -4.53
C ASP A 61 -7.17 -10.73 -3.35
N ASP A 62 -7.04 -11.25 -2.12
CA ASP A 62 -6.90 -10.46 -0.90
C ASP A 62 -5.67 -9.54 -0.91
N GLY A 63 -4.54 -10.02 -1.44
CA GLY A 63 -3.30 -9.23 -1.54
C GLY A 63 -3.45 -8.03 -2.49
N PRO A 64 -3.85 -8.26 -3.75
CA PRO A 64 -4.17 -7.19 -4.69
C PRO A 64 -5.24 -6.22 -4.16
N ASP A 65 -6.32 -6.72 -3.55
CA ASP A 65 -7.40 -5.88 -3.00
C ASP A 65 -6.94 -5.02 -1.81
N GLY A 66 -6.19 -5.61 -0.87
CA GLY A 66 -5.60 -4.89 0.26
C GLY A 66 -4.61 -3.81 -0.19
N LEU A 67 -3.80 -4.10 -1.20
CA LEU A 67 -2.89 -3.11 -1.79
C LEU A 67 -3.68 -1.95 -2.43
N GLN A 68 -4.76 -2.26 -3.13
CA GLN A 68 -5.62 -1.25 -3.75
C GLN A 68 -6.22 -0.30 -2.69
N MET A 69 -6.71 -0.83 -1.58
CA MET A 69 -7.22 -0.02 -0.48
C MET A 69 -6.14 0.84 0.16
N ALA A 70 -4.95 0.30 0.38
CA ALA A 70 -3.82 1.06 0.94
C ALA A 70 -3.42 2.24 0.03
N VAL A 71 -3.37 2.02 -1.29
CA VAL A 71 -3.05 3.06 -2.27
C VAL A 71 -4.15 4.13 -2.31
N LYS A 72 -5.42 3.72 -2.29
CA LYS A 72 -6.55 4.67 -2.25
C LYS A 72 -6.47 5.57 -1.02
N LEU A 73 -6.24 5.00 0.16
CA LEU A 73 -6.09 5.77 1.39
C LEU A 73 -4.90 6.75 1.31
N ALA A 74 -3.77 6.31 0.74
CA ALA A 74 -2.61 7.19 0.57
C ALA A 74 -2.90 8.38 -0.36
N LEU A 75 -3.70 8.19 -1.41
CA LEU A 75 -4.12 9.26 -2.33
C LEU A 75 -5.16 10.21 -1.70
N ASP A 76 -6.05 9.69 -0.86
CA ASP A 76 -7.09 10.48 -0.18
C ASP A 76 -6.50 11.41 0.91
N ILE A 77 -5.28 11.14 1.40
CA ILE A 77 -4.59 12.03 2.34
C ILE A 77 -4.14 13.31 1.62
N LYS A 78 -4.98 14.35 1.68
CA LYS A 78 -4.74 15.67 1.06
C LYS A 78 -3.70 16.53 1.78
N VAL A 79 -3.31 16.19 3.02
CA VAL A 79 -2.42 17.01 3.86
C VAL A 79 -1.03 16.38 3.91
N GLY A 80 -0.17 16.78 2.97
CA GLY A 80 1.23 16.40 2.99
C GLY A 80 1.96 17.07 4.16
N ARG A 81 2.18 16.34 5.26
CA ARG A 81 3.31 16.66 6.14
C ARG A 81 4.57 16.53 5.29
N LYS A 82 5.41 17.57 5.27
CA LYS A 82 6.74 17.55 4.64
C LYS A 82 7.50 16.36 5.23
N VAL A 83 7.64 15.27 4.45
CA VAL A 83 8.35 14.07 4.91
C VAL A 83 9.85 14.37 4.86
N ASP A 84 10.47 14.50 6.02
CA ASP A 84 11.92 14.69 6.13
C ASP A 84 12.62 13.33 5.91
N TYR A 85 13.01 13.06 4.67
CA TYR A 85 13.65 11.81 4.28
C TYR A 85 15.14 11.77 4.71
N ARG A 86 15.39 11.67 6.01
CA ARG A 86 16.75 11.63 6.58
C ARG A 86 17.61 10.48 6.06
N SER A 87 17.02 9.34 5.70
CA SER A 87 17.74 8.16 5.19
C SER A 87 18.31 8.34 3.78
N VAL A 88 17.73 9.25 2.97
CA VAL A 88 18.20 9.52 1.61
C VAL A 88 19.46 10.39 1.66
N ILE A 89 19.55 11.27 2.66
CA ILE A 89 20.73 12.11 2.91
C ILE A 89 21.95 11.23 3.25
N ALA A 90 21.81 10.25 4.16
CA ALA A 90 22.90 9.34 4.50
C ALA A 90 23.43 8.58 3.27
N ARG A 91 22.51 8.05 2.44
CA ARG A 91 22.88 7.32 1.23
C ARG A 91 23.52 8.21 0.16
N ALA A 92 23.05 9.45 0.01
CA ALA A 92 23.65 10.42 -0.91
C ALA A 92 25.03 10.91 -0.44
N LEU A 93 25.28 10.94 0.88
CA LEU A 93 26.58 11.24 1.47
C LEU A 93 27.59 10.11 1.23
N ASP A 94 27.16 8.85 1.32
CA ASP A 94 28.00 7.67 1.04
C ASP A 94 28.41 7.55 -0.44
N PHE A 95 27.67 8.18 -1.37
CA PHE A 95 27.97 8.19 -2.80
C PHE A 95 28.99 9.27 -3.23
N LYS A 96 29.84 9.79 -2.32
CA LYS A 96 30.87 10.77 -2.69
C LYS A 96 32.15 10.13 -3.23
N ARG A 97 32.46 10.47 -4.49
CA ARG A 97 33.72 10.36 -5.26
C ARG A 97 34.51 9.04 -5.10
N GLY A 98 34.26 8.11 -6.03
CA GLY A 98 35.20 7.03 -6.34
C GLY A 98 34.62 5.63 -6.44
N ALA A 99 33.35 5.42 -6.06
CA ALA A 99 32.68 4.14 -6.24
C ALA A 99 32.06 4.06 -7.65
N TYR A 100 32.82 3.51 -8.60
CA TYR A 100 32.29 2.89 -9.81
C TYR A 100 31.96 1.42 -9.51
#